data_AF-A0A1C4XR74-F1
#
_entry.id   AF-A0A1C4XR74-F1
#
_cell.length_a   1.000
_cell.length_b   1.000
_cell.length_c   1.000
_cell.angle_alpha   90.00
_cell.angle_beta   90.00
_cell.angle_gamma   90.00
#
_symmetry.space_group_name_H-M   'P 1'
#
loop_
_entity.id
_entity.type
_entity.pdbx_description
1 polymer ?
#
loop_
_entity_poly.entity_id
_entity_poly.type
_entity_poly.pdbx_seq_one_letter_code
_entity_poly.pdbx_strand_id
1 'polypeptide(L)'
;MTTLHAPTRLGDTWREWLAENLAMGASVDEARAAAVAGCGDADAVDAELAELTGHPYFAVCRRLALRYDWMESVLDTYRALRNSDGGGTLERRADLTPEEFFSRYYFGNRPVVIEGLMTDWPALEWTLESLATKCGDAQVEVMTGRDANPDHAWQYDRHRTTMPFRDYLTALGSGVRTNDYYMVPRNENWSGPLRPLAADVRPPAGIVDPSAVGHLLLGPAGTVTPLHVDNSSVLLCQVLGRKHVRLVPSYERHLVYPRGGTFSAVDAADPDPVRHPRFAEATVLETVLEPGQMLLVPVGWWHWVEALDVSATVTFHHFCTPGQNHKMATPPAAGQDD
;
A
#
# COMPACT_ATOMS: atom_id res chain seq x y z
N MET A 1 61.29 -3.67 17.47
CA MET A 1 60.32 -4.76 17.25
C MET A 1 59.03 -4.13 16.78
N THR A 2 58.70 -4.39 15.52
CA THR A 2 57.60 -3.81 14.75
C THR A 2 56.27 -4.30 15.31
N THR A 3 55.42 -3.38 15.79
CA THR A 3 54.03 -3.69 16.14
C THR A 3 53.27 -4.03 14.85
N LEU A 4 53.02 -5.31 14.63
CA LEU A 4 52.06 -5.79 13.62
C LEU A 4 50.69 -5.21 13.97
N HIS A 5 50.26 -4.17 13.25
CA HIS A 5 48.85 -3.78 13.26
C HIS A 5 48.07 -4.93 12.62
N ALA A 6 47.12 -5.50 13.36
CA ALA A 6 46.12 -6.38 12.76
C ALA A 6 45.41 -5.59 11.63
N PRO A 7 45.16 -6.20 10.47
CA PRO A 7 44.47 -5.51 9.39
C PRO A 7 43.13 -4.99 9.91
N THR A 8 42.85 -3.71 9.63
CA THR A 8 41.58 -3.08 9.95
C THR A 8 40.48 -3.84 9.21
N ARG A 9 39.59 -4.49 9.97
CA ARG A 9 38.44 -5.18 9.39
C ARG A 9 37.47 -4.12 8.88
N LEU A 10 36.96 -4.30 7.66
CA LEU A 10 35.92 -3.44 7.11
C LEU A 10 34.69 -3.45 8.04
N GLY A 11 34.03 -2.31 8.20
CA GLY A 11 32.82 -2.24 9.04
C GLY A 11 31.67 -3.07 8.47
N ASP A 12 30.85 -3.68 9.32
CA ASP A 12 29.83 -4.65 8.90
C ASP A 12 28.84 -4.08 7.87
N THR A 13 28.43 -2.81 7.99
CA THR A 13 27.58 -2.13 6.99
C THR A 13 28.17 -2.17 5.58
N TRP A 14 29.49 -1.96 5.44
CA TRP A 14 30.15 -2.00 4.14
C TRP A 14 30.39 -3.43 3.64
N ARG A 15 30.55 -4.39 4.56
CA ARG A 15 30.65 -5.82 4.23
C ARG A 15 29.33 -6.35 3.69
N GLU A 16 28.21 -6.01 4.35
CA GLU A 16 26.86 -6.29 3.89
C GLU A 16 26.59 -5.64 2.52
N TRP A 17 26.92 -4.36 2.38
CA TRP A 17 26.75 -3.63 1.13
C TRP A 17 27.54 -4.27 -0.04
N LEU A 18 28.80 -4.66 0.19
CA LEU A 18 29.61 -5.34 -0.83
C LEU A 18 29.00 -6.70 -1.21
N ALA A 19 28.59 -7.49 -0.21
CA ALA A 19 27.96 -8.79 -0.45
C ALA A 19 26.67 -8.65 -1.25
N GLU A 20 25.80 -7.70 -0.90
CA GLU A 20 24.55 -7.45 -1.62
C GLU A 20 24.81 -7.02 -3.07
N ASN A 21 25.64 -6.01 -3.29
CA ASN A 21 25.87 -5.46 -4.64
C ASN A 21 26.53 -6.47 -5.58
N LEU A 22 27.52 -7.22 -5.09
CA LEU A 22 28.15 -8.27 -5.89
C LEU A 22 27.21 -9.45 -6.14
N ALA A 23 26.34 -9.79 -5.18
CA ALA A 23 25.33 -10.83 -5.39
C ALA A 23 24.30 -10.41 -6.45
N MET A 24 23.91 -9.13 -6.48
CA MET A 24 23.02 -8.51 -7.47
C MET A 24 23.71 -8.22 -8.83
N GLY A 25 24.96 -8.66 -9.01
CA GLY A 25 25.63 -8.68 -10.31
C GLY A 25 26.53 -7.49 -10.63
N ALA A 26 26.78 -6.56 -9.67
CA ALA A 26 27.79 -5.53 -9.86
C ALA A 26 29.17 -6.14 -10.13
N SER A 27 29.98 -5.50 -10.97
CA SER A 27 31.35 -5.94 -11.17
C SER A 27 32.19 -5.69 -9.91
N VAL A 28 33.23 -6.52 -9.71
CA VAL A 28 34.16 -6.35 -8.59
C VAL A 28 34.81 -4.96 -8.62
N ASP A 29 35.16 -4.46 -9.80
CA ASP A 29 35.82 -3.16 -9.97
C ASP A 29 34.89 -2.00 -9.58
N GLU A 30 33.63 -2.01 -10.00
CA GLU A 30 32.63 -0.99 -9.65
C GLU A 30 32.31 -1.00 -8.16
N ALA A 31 32.03 -2.19 -7.61
CA ALA A 31 31.72 -2.35 -6.19
C ALA A 31 32.90 -1.91 -5.30
N ARG A 32 34.12 -2.27 -5.69
CA ARG A 32 35.35 -1.80 -5.05
C ARG A 32 35.46 -0.28 -5.07
N ALA A 33 35.34 0.33 -6.25
CA ALA A 33 35.50 1.78 -6.40
C ALA A 33 34.48 2.54 -5.52
N ALA A 34 33.22 2.11 -5.50
CA ALA A 34 32.17 2.68 -4.68
C ALA A 34 32.42 2.50 -3.18
N ALA A 35 32.80 1.29 -2.75
CA ALA A 35 33.09 1.01 -1.34
C ALA A 35 34.28 1.82 -0.83
N VAL A 36 35.38 1.91 -1.60
CA VAL A 36 36.56 2.72 -1.25
C VAL A 36 36.21 4.20 -1.16
N ALA A 37 35.42 4.72 -2.09
CA ALA A 37 34.96 6.11 -2.04
C ALA A 37 34.10 6.39 -0.78
N GLY A 38 33.34 5.40 -0.31
CA GLY A 38 32.47 5.55 0.84
C GLY A 38 33.13 5.31 2.20
N CYS A 39 34.04 4.35 2.32
CA CYS A 39 34.69 4.00 3.61
C CYS A 39 36.09 4.61 3.78
N GLY A 40 36.76 4.99 2.68
CA GLY A 40 38.11 5.55 2.69
C GLY A 40 39.25 4.57 2.96
N ASP A 41 38.98 3.26 3.07
CA ASP A 41 39.98 2.22 3.39
C ASP A 41 40.05 1.17 2.26
N ALA A 42 40.98 1.38 1.32
CA ALA A 42 41.15 0.50 0.17
C ALA A 42 41.68 -0.89 0.54
N ASP A 43 42.59 -0.97 1.51
CA ASP A 43 43.21 -2.23 1.91
C ASP A 43 42.19 -3.15 2.62
N ALA A 44 41.32 -2.57 3.45
CA ALA A 44 40.24 -3.32 4.10
C ALA A 44 39.19 -3.83 3.09
N VAL A 45 38.84 -3.02 2.08
CA VAL A 45 37.92 -3.43 1.00
C VAL A 45 38.53 -4.57 0.17
N ASP A 46 39.81 -4.47 -0.21
CA ASP A 46 40.48 -5.49 -1.01
C ASP A 46 40.62 -6.81 -0.27
N ALA A 47 40.91 -6.76 1.03
CA ALA A 47 40.94 -7.95 1.89
C ALA A 47 39.56 -8.63 1.97
N GLU A 48 38.49 -7.86 2.18
CA GLU A 48 37.12 -8.41 2.22
C GLU A 48 36.71 -9.02 0.89
N LEU A 49 36.99 -8.36 -0.25
CA LEU A 49 36.68 -8.87 -1.59
C LEU A 49 37.38 -10.20 -1.89
N ALA A 50 38.63 -10.34 -1.47
CA ALA A 50 39.41 -11.57 -1.63
C ALA A 50 38.82 -12.75 -0.85
N GLU A 51 38.28 -12.49 0.35
CA GLU A 51 37.60 -13.51 1.16
C GLU A 51 36.21 -13.82 0.60
N LEU A 52 35.40 -12.79 0.34
CA LEU A 52 34.01 -12.89 -0.03
C LEU A 52 33.79 -13.66 -1.33
N THR A 53 34.53 -13.33 -2.39
CA THR A 53 34.31 -13.89 -3.74
C THR A 53 34.59 -15.39 -3.81
N GLY A 54 35.47 -15.91 -2.94
CA GLY A 54 35.75 -17.35 -2.81
C GLY A 54 34.90 -18.07 -1.76
N HIS A 55 34.13 -17.34 -0.94
CA HIS A 55 33.45 -17.92 0.21
C HIS A 55 32.24 -18.78 -0.20
N PRO A 56 32.06 -20.02 0.33
CA PRO A 56 30.96 -20.90 -0.05
C PRO A 56 29.57 -20.33 0.27
N TYR A 57 29.43 -19.53 1.34
CA TYR A 57 28.16 -18.85 1.63
C TYR A 57 27.85 -17.76 0.61
N PHE A 58 28.85 -17.00 0.16
CA PHE A 58 28.64 -16.01 -0.89
C PHE A 58 28.25 -16.66 -2.22
N ALA A 59 28.81 -17.83 -2.54
CA ALA A 59 28.37 -18.61 -3.69
C ALA A 59 26.89 -19.05 -3.59
N VAL A 60 26.38 -19.32 -2.38
CA VAL A 60 24.94 -19.56 -2.14
C VAL A 60 24.15 -18.27 -2.35
N CYS A 61 24.58 -17.16 -1.75
CA CYS A 61 23.94 -15.84 -1.90
C CYS A 61 23.79 -15.46 -3.37
N ARG A 62 24.86 -15.58 -4.17
CA ARG A 62 24.82 -15.31 -5.61
C ARG A 62 23.83 -16.19 -6.36
N ARG A 63 23.71 -17.48 -6.02
CA ARG A 63 22.70 -18.35 -6.66
C ARG A 63 21.26 -17.95 -6.29
N LEU A 64 21.03 -17.46 -5.08
CA LEU A 64 19.73 -16.96 -4.65
C LEU A 64 19.41 -15.62 -5.32
N ALA A 65 20.37 -14.71 -5.40
CA ALA A 65 20.23 -13.44 -6.12
C ALA A 65 19.90 -13.67 -7.61
N LEU A 66 20.59 -14.58 -8.30
CA LEU A 66 20.26 -14.92 -9.70
C LEU A 66 18.84 -15.49 -9.87
N ARG A 67 18.31 -16.23 -8.88
CA ARG A 67 16.92 -16.70 -8.92
C ARG A 67 15.95 -15.54 -8.73
N TYR A 68 16.32 -14.57 -7.89
CA TYR A 68 15.57 -13.36 -7.66
C TYR A 68 15.56 -12.48 -8.92
N ASP A 69 16.71 -12.24 -9.55
CA ASP A 69 16.82 -11.52 -10.83
C ASP A 69 15.97 -12.17 -11.93
N TRP A 70 15.97 -13.50 -12.00
CA TRP A 70 15.13 -14.22 -12.95
C TRP A 70 13.64 -14.02 -12.67
N MET A 71 13.23 -14.00 -11.39
CA MET A 71 11.86 -13.66 -11.01
C MET A 71 11.51 -12.22 -11.39
N GLU A 72 12.40 -11.25 -11.15
CA GLU A 72 12.21 -9.86 -11.58
C GLU A 72 12.07 -9.75 -13.10
N SER A 73 12.84 -10.52 -13.88
CA SER A 73 12.71 -10.53 -15.35
C SER A 73 11.34 -10.99 -15.86
N VAL A 74 10.66 -11.89 -15.11
CA VAL A 74 9.28 -12.27 -15.41
C VAL A 74 8.32 -11.11 -15.13
N LEU A 75 8.55 -10.37 -14.04
CA LEU A 75 7.77 -9.17 -13.72
C LEU A 75 7.97 -8.05 -14.74
N ASP A 76 9.21 -7.83 -15.20
CA ASP A 76 9.53 -6.89 -16.28
C ASP A 76 8.86 -7.28 -17.60
N THR A 77 8.77 -8.59 -17.88
CA THR A 77 8.04 -9.09 -19.04
C THR A 77 6.54 -8.78 -18.90
N TYR A 78 5.93 -8.98 -17.73
CA TYR A 78 4.55 -8.56 -17.50
C TYR A 78 4.35 -7.06 -17.68
N ARG A 79 5.27 -6.24 -17.15
CA ARG A 79 5.26 -4.79 -17.36
C ARG A 79 5.28 -4.43 -18.85
N ALA A 80 6.21 -4.99 -19.62
CA ALA A 80 6.31 -4.73 -21.06
C ALA A 80 5.04 -5.16 -21.82
N LEU A 81 4.51 -6.34 -21.51
CA LEU A 81 3.28 -6.85 -22.12
C LEU A 81 2.08 -5.95 -21.79
N ARG A 82 1.92 -5.54 -20.52
CA ARG A 82 0.79 -4.69 -20.11
C ARG A 82 0.90 -3.28 -20.65
N ASN A 83 2.10 -2.70 -20.69
CA ASN A 83 2.33 -1.40 -21.33
C ASN A 83 1.98 -1.40 -22.83
N SER A 84 2.14 -2.55 -23.49
CA SER A 84 1.72 -2.75 -24.89
C SER A 84 0.20 -2.90 -25.08
N ASP A 85 -0.54 -3.23 -24.02
CA ASP A 85 -2.00 -3.47 -23.99
C ASP A 85 -2.75 -2.37 -23.19
N GLY A 86 -2.27 -1.12 -23.26
CA GLY A 86 -2.93 0.02 -22.60
C GLY A 86 -2.83 0.06 -21.07
N GLY A 87 -1.89 -0.71 -20.49
CA GLY A 87 -1.67 -0.82 -19.03
C GLY A 87 -1.29 0.49 -18.33
N GLY A 88 -0.95 1.54 -19.07
CA GLY A 88 -0.73 2.89 -18.56
C GLY A 88 -2.02 3.72 -18.36
N THR A 89 -3.20 3.13 -18.52
CA THR A 89 -4.49 3.82 -18.33
C THR A 89 -5.39 3.07 -17.35
N LEU A 90 -6.07 3.82 -16.49
CA LEU A 90 -7.08 3.25 -15.59
C LEU A 90 -8.43 3.24 -16.29
N GLU A 91 -8.93 2.03 -16.59
CA GLU A 91 -10.24 1.87 -17.24
C GLU A 91 -11.37 2.34 -16.32
N ARG A 92 -12.39 2.98 -16.92
CA ARG A 92 -13.67 3.29 -16.28
C ARG A 92 -14.79 2.56 -17.00
N ARG A 93 -15.71 1.94 -16.26
CA ARG A 93 -16.83 1.18 -16.82
C ARG A 93 -18.13 1.49 -16.10
N ALA A 94 -19.16 1.83 -16.86
CA ALA A 94 -20.54 1.81 -16.40
C ALA A 94 -21.15 0.42 -16.62
N ASP A 95 -22.15 0.08 -15.81
CA ASP A 95 -23.03 -1.09 -16.00
C ASP A 95 -22.30 -2.44 -16.12
N LEU A 96 -21.24 -2.61 -15.33
CA LEU A 96 -20.40 -3.79 -15.37
C LEU A 96 -21.14 -5.03 -14.85
N THR A 97 -21.24 -6.09 -15.68
CA THR A 97 -21.85 -7.36 -15.25
C THR A 97 -20.91 -8.13 -14.31
N PRO A 98 -21.42 -8.98 -13.40
CA PRO A 98 -20.58 -9.82 -12.57
C PRO A 98 -19.62 -10.72 -13.36
N GLU A 99 -20.07 -11.28 -14.49
CA GLU A 99 -19.23 -12.10 -15.36
C GLU A 99 -18.03 -11.32 -15.92
N GLU A 100 -18.26 -10.10 -16.41
CA GLU A 100 -17.19 -9.26 -16.91
C GLU A 100 -16.27 -8.79 -15.78
N PHE A 101 -16.83 -8.41 -14.62
CA PHE A 101 -16.06 -8.04 -13.43
C PHE A 101 -15.03 -9.12 -13.09
N PHE A 102 -15.47 -10.37 -12.99
CA PHE A 102 -14.59 -11.47 -12.61
C PHE A 102 -13.58 -11.83 -13.69
N SER A 103 -14.05 -12.07 -14.92
CA SER A 103 -13.20 -12.56 -16.01
C SER A 103 -12.11 -11.55 -16.41
N ARG A 104 -12.46 -10.26 -16.51
CA ARG A 104 -11.55 -9.23 -17.02
C ARG A 104 -10.73 -8.55 -15.93
N TYR A 105 -11.33 -8.28 -14.77
CA TYR A 105 -10.71 -7.40 -13.78
C TYR A 105 -10.19 -8.17 -12.56
N TYR A 106 -11.05 -8.93 -11.88
CA TYR A 106 -10.64 -9.66 -10.68
C TYR A 106 -9.60 -10.76 -11.01
N PHE A 107 -9.90 -11.68 -11.93
CA PHE A 107 -8.96 -12.74 -12.34
C PHE A 107 -7.86 -12.23 -13.27
N GLY A 108 -8.12 -11.14 -14.00
CA GLY A 108 -7.10 -10.46 -14.80
C GLY A 108 -6.12 -9.61 -13.99
N ASN A 109 -6.32 -9.48 -12.67
CA ASN A 109 -5.57 -8.60 -11.77
C ASN A 109 -5.45 -7.16 -12.33
N ARG A 110 -6.57 -6.61 -12.84
CA ARG A 110 -6.66 -5.27 -13.44
C ARG A 110 -7.55 -4.35 -12.59
N PRO A 111 -7.08 -3.15 -12.21
CA PRO A 111 -7.93 -2.18 -11.54
C PRO A 111 -8.96 -1.61 -12.51
N VAL A 112 -10.07 -1.15 -11.98
CA VAL A 112 -11.14 -0.51 -12.76
C VAL A 112 -11.95 0.40 -11.88
N VAL A 113 -12.28 1.59 -12.39
CA VAL A 113 -13.31 2.44 -11.80
C VAL A 113 -14.66 2.01 -12.36
N ILE A 114 -15.62 1.74 -11.47
CA ILE A 114 -16.94 1.24 -11.81
C ILE A 114 -17.97 2.29 -11.45
N GLU A 115 -18.88 2.56 -12.38
CA GLU A 115 -19.95 3.53 -12.27
C GLU A 115 -21.31 2.82 -12.40
N GLY A 116 -22.35 3.36 -11.77
CA GLY A 116 -23.72 2.84 -11.88
C GLY A 116 -24.10 1.71 -10.91
N LEU A 117 -23.15 1.09 -10.19
CA LEU A 117 -23.45 0.01 -9.24
C LEU A 117 -23.84 0.47 -7.83
N MET A 118 -23.83 1.78 -7.57
CA MET A 118 -24.21 2.38 -6.28
C MET A 118 -25.56 3.11 -6.32
N THR A 119 -26.25 3.14 -7.46
CA THR A 119 -27.40 4.04 -7.70
C THR A 119 -28.56 3.86 -6.74
N ASP A 120 -28.68 2.70 -6.09
CA ASP A 120 -29.76 2.41 -5.15
C ASP A 120 -29.32 2.46 -3.68
N TRP A 121 -28.09 2.89 -3.37
CA TRP A 121 -27.56 2.99 -2.00
C TRP A 121 -28.13 4.22 -1.29
N PRO A 122 -28.91 4.07 -0.20
CA PRO A 122 -29.32 5.22 0.62
C PRO A 122 -28.12 5.98 1.21
N ALA A 123 -26.96 5.34 1.33
CA ALA A 123 -25.75 5.96 1.85
C ALA A 123 -25.26 7.14 1.00
N LEU A 124 -25.60 7.20 -0.30
CA LEU A 124 -25.23 8.34 -1.16
C LEU A 124 -25.88 9.67 -0.73
N GLU A 125 -26.94 9.61 0.07
CA GLU A 125 -27.62 10.78 0.65
C GLU A 125 -27.08 11.15 2.03
N TRP A 126 -25.98 10.53 2.49
CA TRP A 126 -25.41 10.83 3.79
C TRP A 126 -24.88 12.26 3.87
N THR A 127 -25.20 12.89 4.99
CA THR A 127 -24.63 14.17 5.43
C THR A 127 -24.14 14.00 6.85
N LEU A 128 -23.24 14.88 7.32
CA LEU A 128 -22.80 14.83 8.72
C LEU A 128 -23.97 14.96 9.69
N GLU A 129 -25.00 15.73 9.34
CA GLU A 129 -26.23 15.88 10.12
C GLU A 129 -27.08 14.60 10.14
N SER A 130 -27.27 13.93 9.00
CA SER A 130 -28.04 12.68 8.97
C SER A 130 -27.33 11.55 9.73
N LEU A 131 -26.00 11.49 9.64
CA LEU A 131 -25.16 10.58 10.44
C LEU A 131 -25.28 10.85 11.94
N ALA A 132 -25.21 12.13 12.36
CA ALA A 132 -25.35 12.54 13.76
C ALA A 132 -26.76 12.26 14.31
N THR A 133 -27.78 12.38 13.47
CA THR A 133 -29.17 12.07 13.83
C THR A 133 -29.35 10.56 14.04
N LYS A 134 -28.76 9.74 13.18
CA LYS A 134 -28.95 8.28 13.20
C LYS A 134 -28.11 7.58 14.27
N CYS A 135 -26.87 8.02 14.47
CA CYS A 135 -25.92 7.35 15.36
C CYS A 135 -25.10 8.30 16.25
N GLY A 136 -25.48 9.56 16.45
CA GLY A 136 -24.63 10.55 17.12
C GLY A 136 -24.18 10.20 18.55
N ASP A 137 -24.99 9.45 19.30
CA ASP A 137 -24.65 9.03 20.68
C ASP A 137 -23.80 7.75 20.74
N ALA A 138 -23.56 7.10 19.59
CA ALA A 138 -22.69 5.94 19.48
C ALA A 138 -21.26 6.32 19.91
N GLN A 139 -20.62 5.46 20.70
CA GLN A 139 -19.17 5.57 20.94
C GLN A 139 -18.43 4.98 19.74
N VAL A 140 -17.55 5.77 19.14
CA VAL A 140 -16.74 5.34 18.00
C VAL A 140 -15.27 5.41 18.34
N GLU A 141 -14.50 4.52 17.75
CA GLU A 141 -13.05 4.58 17.77
C GLU A 141 -12.54 5.36 16.55
N VAL A 142 -11.55 6.22 16.76
CA VAL A 142 -10.91 7.03 15.72
C VAL A 142 -9.43 7.03 16.01
N MET A 143 -8.60 6.91 14.97
CA MET A 143 -7.16 7.15 15.13
C MET A 143 -6.93 8.66 15.27
N THR A 144 -6.23 9.12 16.29
CA THR A 144 -5.89 10.55 16.51
C THR A 144 -4.39 10.76 16.70
N GLY A 145 -3.87 11.99 16.58
CA GLY A 145 -2.45 12.26 16.78
C GLY A 145 -1.55 11.71 15.66
N ARG A 146 -2.12 11.51 14.46
CA ARG A 146 -1.43 10.89 13.32
C ARG A 146 -0.37 11.80 12.71
N ASP A 147 -0.57 13.12 12.77
CA ASP A 147 0.39 14.09 12.21
C ASP A 147 1.70 14.13 13.02
N ALA A 148 1.62 13.81 14.31
CA ALA A 148 2.79 13.73 15.19
C ALA A 148 3.59 12.43 15.08
N ASN A 149 3.07 11.41 14.38
CA ASN A 149 3.72 10.10 14.25
C ASN A 149 3.64 9.55 12.80
N PRO A 150 4.74 9.56 12.04
CA PRO A 150 4.76 9.02 10.68
C PRO A 150 4.50 7.49 10.63
N ASP A 151 4.71 6.77 11.74
CA ASP A 151 4.46 5.33 11.84
C ASP A 151 3.10 5.00 12.47
N HIS A 152 2.15 5.96 12.53
CA HIS A 152 0.84 5.76 13.13
C HIS A 152 0.08 4.54 12.58
N ALA A 153 0.25 4.21 11.29
CA ALA A 153 -0.38 3.05 10.66
C ALA A 153 0.09 1.72 11.26
N TRP A 154 1.38 1.62 11.60
CA TRP A 154 1.97 0.45 12.25
C TRP A 154 1.68 0.41 13.75
N GLN A 155 1.65 1.58 14.37
CA GLN A 155 1.44 1.75 15.81
C GLN A 155 -0.03 2.02 16.13
N TYR A 156 -0.94 1.39 15.38
CA TYR A 156 -2.39 1.59 15.46
C TYR A 156 -2.89 1.70 16.91
N ASP A 157 -2.52 0.75 17.76
CA ASP A 157 -2.99 0.67 19.13
C ASP A 157 -2.63 1.88 20.01
N ARG A 158 -1.58 2.63 19.66
CA ARG A 158 -1.16 3.86 20.38
C ARG A 158 -2.00 5.09 20.01
N HIS A 159 -2.75 5.01 18.91
CA HIS A 159 -3.48 6.14 18.35
C HIS A 159 -5.00 6.01 18.50
N ARG A 160 -5.49 4.98 19.20
CA ARG A 160 -6.92 4.72 19.38
C ARG A 160 -7.52 5.70 20.38
N THR A 161 -8.50 6.46 19.94
CA THR A 161 -9.30 7.35 20.79
C THR A 161 -10.77 7.02 20.63
N THR A 162 -11.47 6.83 21.75
CA THR A 162 -12.93 6.63 21.77
C THR A 162 -13.63 7.95 22.10
N MET A 163 -14.68 8.28 21.33
CA MET A 163 -15.49 9.48 21.55
C MET A 163 -16.93 9.30 21.05
N PRO A 164 -17.89 10.14 21.48
CA PRO A 164 -19.20 10.20 20.85
C PRO A 164 -19.09 10.52 19.35
N PHE A 165 -19.86 9.81 18.53
CA PHE A 165 -19.81 9.99 17.07
C PHE A 165 -20.19 11.42 16.66
N ARG A 166 -21.09 12.07 17.40
CA ARG A 166 -21.44 13.48 17.23
C ARG A 166 -20.24 14.42 17.34
N ASP A 167 -19.35 14.17 18.29
CA ASP A 167 -18.18 15.03 18.52
C ASP A 167 -17.20 14.86 17.36
N TYR A 168 -17.02 13.61 16.90
CA TYR A 168 -16.25 13.31 15.70
C TYR A 168 -16.81 13.99 14.44
N LEU A 169 -18.12 13.88 14.21
CA LEU A 169 -18.80 14.53 13.08
C LEU A 169 -18.71 16.06 13.16
N THR A 170 -18.74 16.63 14.36
CA THR A 170 -18.52 18.07 14.57
C THR A 170 -17.10 18.48 14.18
N ALA A 171 -16.09 17.68 14.55
CA ALA A 171 -14.71 17.92 14.12
C ALA A 171 -14.55 17.83 12.60
N LEU A 172 -15.21 16.87 11.94
CA LEU A 172 -15.24 16.78 10.47
C LEU A 172 -15.92 18.01 9.84
N GLY A 173 -17.00 18.52 10.43
CA GLY A 173 -17.74 19.69 9.97
C GLY A 173 -17.00 21.02 10.12
N SER A 174 -15.87 21.06 10.84
CA SER A 174 -15.05 22.28 11.01
C SER A 174 -14.42 22.79 9.70
N GLY A 175 -14.30 21.92 8.69
CA GLY A 175 -13.65 22.24 7.42
C GLY A 175 -12.12 22.28 7.48
N VAL A 176 -11.52 21.91 8.61
CA VAL A 176 -10.05 21.82 8.74
C VAL A 176 -9.52 20.70 7.86
N ARG A 177 -8.53 21.02 7.03
CA ARG A 177 -7.74 20.03 6.28
C ARG A 177 -6.63 19.50 7.17
N THR A 178 -6.64 18.20 7.46
CA THR A 178 -5.69 17.55 8.38
C THR A 178 -5.64 16.04 8.13
N ASN A 179 -4.55 15.40 8.53
CA ASN A 179 -4.45 13.95 8.58
C ASN A 179 -4.48 13.43 10.04
N ASP A 180 -4.64 14.32 11.03
CA ASP A 180 -4.46 14.00 12.44
C ASP A 180 -5.48 12.99 12.99
N TYR A 181 -6.71 13.01 12.48
CA TYR A 181 -7.77 12.10 12.91
C TYR A 181 -8.46 11.37 11.75
N TYR A 182 -8.70 10.07 11.89
CA TYR A 182 -9.34 9.24 10.87
C TYR A 182 -9.99 7.97 11.43
N MET A 183 -11.22 7.68 11.00
CA MET A 183 -11.87 6.41 11.24
C MET A 183 -11.39 5.38 10.21
N VAL A 184 -10.68 4.35 10.67
CA VAL A 184 -10.07 3.33 9.82
C VAL A 184 -10.86 2.01 9.84
N PRO A 185 -10.59 1.07 8.90
CA PRO A 185 -11.34 -0.18 8.79
C PRO A 185 -11.36 -1.09 10.03
N ARG A 186 -10.39 -0.96 10.95
CA ARG A 186 -10.20 -1.83 12.12
C ARG A 186 -11.26 -1.67 13.22
N ASN A 187 -12.16 -0.71 13.11
CA ASN A 187 -13.11 -0.33 14.16
C ASN A 187 -14.36 -1.21 14.28
N GLU A 188 -14.48 -2.30 13.50
CA GLU A 188 -15.65 -3.19 13.51
C GLU A 188 -16.99 -2.42 13.38
N ASN A 189 -16.99 -1.36 12.56
CA ASN A 189 -18.02 -0.32 12.56
C ASN A 189 -19.46 -0.88 12.45
N TRP A 190 -19.68 -1.93 11.66
CA TRP A 190 -21.01 -2.47 11.40
C TRP A 190 -21.50 -3.52 12.39
N SER A 191 -20.61 -4.18 13.12
CA SER A 191 -20.98 -5.10 14.22
C SER A 191 -21.17 -4.35 15.53
N GLY A 192 -20.67 -3.12 15.61
CA GLY A 192 -20.73 -2.26 16.78
C GLY A 192 -21.78 -1.14 16.72
N PRO A 193 -21.48 0.00 17.37
CA PRO A 193 -22.41 1.13 17.54
C PRO A 193 -22.92 1.79 16.25
N LEU A 194 -22.26 1.60 15.11
CA LEU A 194 -22.69 2.15 13.81
C LEU A 194 -23.48 1.15 12.95
N ARG A 195 -23.88 -0.01 13.50
CA ARG A 195 -24.72 -0.99 12.79
C ARG A 195 -25.94 -0.40 12.06
N PRO A 196 -26.68 0.59 12.58
CA PRO A 196 -27.82 1.16 11.84
C PRO A 196 -27.45 1.75 10.48
N LEU A 197 -26.22 2.27 10.32
CA LEU A 197 -25.72 2.80 9.05
C LEU A 197 -25.47 1.70 8.02
N ALA A 198 -25.21 0.45 8.44
CA ALA A 198 -24.99 -0.67 7.53
C ALA A 198 -26.22 -0.96 6.65
N ALA A 199 -27.43 -0.61 7.11
CA ALA A 199 -28.67 -0.77 6.34
C ALA A 199 -28.75 0.15 5.10
N ASP A 200 -27.92 1.18 5.02
CA ASP A 200 -27.87 2.12 3.90
C ASP A 200 -26.88 1.69 2.81
N VAL A 201 -26.13 0.60 3.04
CA VAL A 201 -25.10 0.06 2.15
C VAL A 201 -25.65 -1.19 1.45
N ARG A 202 -25.44 -1.29 0.13
CA ARG A 202 -25.98 -2.40 -0.69
C ARG A 202 -24.88 -3.05 -1.53
N PRO A 203 -24.21 -4.10 -1.03
CA PRO A 203 -23.15 -4.76 -1.78
C PRO A 203 -23.59 -5.14 -3.21
N PRO A 204 -22.81 -4.85 -4.28
CA PRO A 204 -23.23 -5.14 -5.65
C PRO A 204 -23.49 -6.63 -5.86
N ALA A 205 -24.73 -6.95 -6.24
CA ALA A 205 -25.20 -8.31 -6.37
C ALA A 205 -24.35 -9.10 -7.38
N GLY A 206 -23.96 -10.31 -6.99
CA GLY A 206 -23.15 -11.19 -7.82
C GLY A 206 -21.66 -10.84 -7.86
N ILE A 207 -21.23 -9.67 -7.37
CA ILE A 207 -19.80 -9.29 -7.27
C ILE A 207 -19.30 -9.47 -5.84
N VAL A 208 -20.00 -8.89 -4.87
CA VAL A 208 -19.65 -8.96 -3.44
C VAL A 208 -20.46 -10.08 -2.78
N ASP A 209 -19.81 -10.86 -1.91
CA ASP A 209 -20.50 -11.92 -1.17
C ASP A 209 -21.62 -11.30 -0.30
N PRO A 210 -22.87 -11.80 -0.35
CA PRO A 210 -23.98 -11.24 0.44
C PRO A 210 -23.76 -11.29 1.96
N SER A 211 -22.89 -12.18 2.45
CA SER A 211 -22.50 -12.26 3.86
C SER A 211 -21.36 -11.31 4.22
N ALA A 212 -20.74 -10.65 3.23
CA ALA A 212 -19.65 -9.72 3.45
C ALA A 212 -20.12 -8.53 4.27
N VAL A 213 -19.46 -8.33 5.40
CA VAL A 213 -19.54 -7.09 6.17
C VAL A 213 -18.44 -6.18 5.63
N GLY A 214 -18.80 -5.03 5.08
CA GLY A 214 -17.81 -4.07 4.57
C GLY A 214 -17.02 -3.40 5.69
N HIS A 215 -16.29 -2.34 5.40
CA HIS A 215 -15.70 -1.45 6.43
C HIS A 215 -15.96 0.01 6.08
N LEU A 216 -16.34 0.82 7.07
CA LEU A 216 -16.45 2.26 6.91
C LEU A 216 -15.10 2.92 7.15
N LEU A 217 -14.70 3.79 6.22
CA LEU A 217 -13.63 4.75 6.42
C LEU A 217 -14.24 6.14 6.31
N LEU A 218 -14.02 6.97 7.32
CA LEU A 218 -14.59 8.31 7.41
C LEU A 218 -13.55 9.27 7.97
N GLY A 219 -13.23 10.35 7.27
CA GLY A 219 -12.17 11.28 7.66
C GLY A 219 -12.32 12.68 7.09
N PRO A 220 -11.54 13.65 7.61
CA PRO A 220 -11.49 15.00 7.08
C PRO A 220 -10.76 15.04 5.73
N ALA A 221 -10.93 16.17 5.03
CA ALA A 221 -10.05 16.51 3.92
C ALA A 221 -8.59 16.50 4.38
N GLY A 222 -7.67 16.02 3.55
CA GLY A 222 -6.24 15.90 3.86
C GLY A 222 -5.84 14.58 4.52
N THR A 223 -6.78 13.69 4.83
CA THR A 223 -6.45 12.33 5.27
C THR A 223 -5.66 11.60 4.19
N VAL A 224 -4.48 11.09 4.53
CA VAL A 224 -3.64 10.29 3.63
C VAL A 224 -3.50 8.87 4.16
N THR A 225 -3.66 7.90 3.26
CA THR A 225 -3.16 6.54 3.42
C THR A 225 -1.94 6.41 2.50
N PRO A 226 -0.71 6.26 3.06
CA PRO A 226 0.52 6.18 2.28
C PRO A 226 0.51 5.02 1.26
N LEU A 227 1.46 5.04 0.31
CA LEU A 227 1.57 3.99 -0.69
C LEU A 227 1.80 2.63 -0.02
N HIS A 228 0.85 1.71 -0.22
CA HIS A 228 0.86 0.40 0.43
C HIS A 228 0.14 -0.64 -0.44
N VAL A 229 0.28 -1.90 -0.05
CA VAL A 229 -0.39 -3.03 -0.70
C VAL A 229 -1.26 -3.77 0.32
N ASP A 230 -2.46 -4.14 -0.11
CA ASP A 230 -3.31 -5.04 0.63
C ASP A 230 -3.07 -6.50 0.23
N ASN A 231 -3.18 -7.39 1.22
CA ASN A 231 -3.02 -8.83 1.01
C ASN A 231 -4.25 -9.49 0.38
N SER A 232 -5.29 -8.74 0.05
CA SER A 232 -6.48 -9.20 -0.66
C SER A 232 -6.96 -8.10 -1.61
N SER A 233 -7.77 -8.45 -2.61
CA SER A 233 -8.45 -7.44 -3.42
C SER A 233 -9.41 -6.61 -2.55
N VAL A 234 -9.58 -5.34 -2.91
CA VAL A 234 -10.47 -4.40 -2.22
C VAL A 234 -11.36 -3.72 -3.25
N LEU A 235 -12.67 -3.65 -2.97
CA LEU A 235 -13.59 -2.77 -3.68
C LEU A 235 -13.83 -1.55 -2.82
N LEU A 236 -13.30 -0.39 -3.22
CA LEU A 236 -13.53 0.89 -2.54
C LEU A 236 -14.78 1.53 -3.15
N CYS A 237 -15.83 1.70 -2.36
CA CYS A 237 -17.08 2.32 -2.77
C CYS A 237 -17.18 3.72 -2.17
N GLN A 238 -17.07 4.76 -2.98
CA GLN A 238 -17.06 6.14 -2.51
C GLN A 238 -18.47 6.65 -2.27
N VAL A 239 -18.75 7.12 -1.06
CA VAL A 239 -20.09 7.50 -0.62
C VAL A 239 -20.21 9.00 -0.39
N LEU A 240 -19.23 9.61 0.26
CA LEU A 240 -19.21 11.04 0.55
C LEU A 240 -17.84 11.62 0.21
N GLY A 241 -17.83 12.84 -0.35
CA GLY A 241 -16.61 13.56 -0.73
C GLY A 241 -15.80 12.83 -1.80
N ARG A 242 -14.63 13.38 -2.13
CA ARG A 242 -13.74 12.82 -3.15
C ARG A 242 -12.45 12.27 -2.56
N LYS A 243 -11.92 11.23 -3.20
CA LYS A 243 -10.59 10.68 -2.90
C LYS A 243 -9.71 10.67 -4.13
N HIS A 244 -8.53 11.24 -4.01
CA HIS A 244 -7.47 11.11 -5.01
C HIS A 244 -6.74 9.79 -4.75
N VAL A 245 -6.66 8.93 -5.76
CA VAL A 245 -6.05 7.61 -5.68
C VAL A 245 -4.96 7.49 -6.73
N ARG A 246 -3.78 7.03 -6.31
CA ARG A 246 -2.67 6.60 -7.18
C ARG A 246 -2.48 5.09 -7.03
N LEU A 247 -2.21 4.41 -8.13
CA LEU A 247 -2.06 2.96 -8.21
C LEU A 247 -0.77 2.60 -8.94
N VAL A 248 -0.01 1.65 -8.41
CA VAL A 248 1.15 1.05 -9.08
C VAL A 248 0.93 -0.46 -9.22
N PRO A 249 1.15 -1.05 -10.42
CA PRO A 249 0.90 -2.45 -10.65
C PRO A 249 1.66 -3.38 -9.71
N SER A 250 1.06 -4.53 -9.38
CA SER A 250 1.64 -5.55 -8.50
C SER A 250 2.99 -6.08 -9.01
N TYR A 251 3.14 -6.21 -10.33
CA TYR A 251 4.38 -6.64 -10.98
C TYR A 251 5.48 -5.56 -10.98
N GLU A 252 5.20 -4.33 -10.57
CA GLU A 252 6.21 -3.27 -10.43
C GLU A 252 6.68 -3.09 -8.98
N ARG A 253 6.45 -4.09 -8.12
CA ARG A 253 6.87 -4.10 -6.70
C ARG A 253 8.33 -3.69 -6.49
N HIS A 254 9.23 -4.04 -7.41
CA HIS A 254 10.65 -3.73 -7.28
C HIS A 254 10.99 -2.23 -7.49
N LEU A 255 10.03 -1.42 -7.96
CA LEU A 255 10.19 0.02 -8.18
C LEU A 255 9.65 0.88 -7.03
N VAL A 256 8.92 0.28 -6.07
CA VAL A 256 8.19 1.01 -5.02
C VAL A 256 8.82 0.91 -3.63
N TYR A 257 10.07 0.43 -3.50
CA TYR A 257 10.82 0.43 -2.24
C TYR A 257 10.02 -0.07 -1.00
N PRO A 258 9.58 -1.34 -0.97
CA PRO A 258 8.80 -1.87 0.15
C PRO A 258 9.51 -1.70 1.51
N ARG A 259 8.78 -1.23 2.52
CA ARG A 259 9.23 -1.03 3.91
C ARG A 259 8.27 -1.72 4.88
N GLY A 260 8.81 -2.47 5.83
CA GLY A 260 8.02 -3.09 6.91
C GLY A 260 7.02 -4.16 6.47
N GLY A 261 7.09 -4.61 5.20
CA GLY A 261 6.20 -5.63 4.63
C GLY A 261 5.27 -5.04 3.56
N THR A 262 4.23 -4.32 3.98
CA THR A 262 3.11 -3.89 3.11
C THR A 262 3.13 -2.41 2.71
N PHE A 263 3.99 -1.57 3.28
CA PHE A 263 4.08 -0.15 2.92
C PHE A 263 5.28 0.10 2.01
N SER A 264 5.29 1.25 1.35
CA SER A 264 6.41 1.78 0.59
C SER A 264 7.18 2.81 1.43
N ALA A 265 8.49 2.94 1.19
CA ALA A 265 9.28 4.07 1.67
C ALA A 265 9.06 5.35 0.82
N VAL A 266 8.46 5.22 -0.37
CA VAL A 266 8.15 6.32 -1.27
C VAL A 266 6.90 7.05 -0.78
N ASP A 267 7.00 8.37 -0.65
CA ASP A 267 5.81 9.21 -0.64
C ASP A 267 5.32 9.36 -2.08
N ALA A 268 4.22 8.67 -2.41
CA ALA A 268 3.66 8.74 -3.75
C ALA A 268 3.07 10.11 -4.08
N ALA A 269 2.83 11.00 -3.08
CA ALA A 269 2.38 12.37 -3.31
C ALA A 269 3.51 13.24 -3.89
N ASP A 270 4.71 13.11 -3.32
CA ASP A 270 5.93 13.84 -3.67
C ASP A 270 7.17 12.91 -3.62
N PRO A 271 7.41 12.10 -4.68
CA PRO A 271 8.49 11.12 -4.68
C PRO A 271 9.87 11.79 -4.69
N ASP A 272 10.75 11.42 -3.74
CA ASP A 272 12.14 11.86 -3.71
C ASP A 272 12.99 11.10 -4.77
N PRO A 273 13.45 11.76 -5.85
CA PRO A 273 14.17 11.09 -6.93
C PRO A 273 15.63 10.75 -6.57
N VAL A 274 16.17 11.33 -5.49
CA VAL A 274 17.52 11.05 -5.01
C VAL A 274 17.51 9.80 -4.13
N ARG A 275 16.52 9.69 -3.24
CA ARG A 275 16.38 8.51 -2.36
C ARG A 275 15.73 7.32 -3.07
N HIS A 276 14.79 7.57 -3.97
CA HIS A 276 13.99 6.53 -4.62
C HIS A 276 14.04 6.63 -6.16
N PRO A 277 15.23 6.64 -6.78
CA PRO A 277 15.38 6.92 -8.22
C PRO A 277 14.60 5.95 -9.13
N ARG A 278 14.46 4.68 -8.75
CA ARG A 278 13.74 3.67 -9.55
C ARG A 278 12.23 3.93 -9.61
N PHE A 279 11.66 4.68 -8.66
CA PHE A 279 10.24 4.97 -8.67
C PHE A 279 9.85 5.85 -9.86
N ALA A 280 10.78 6.64 -10.42
CA ALA A 280 10.56 7.40 -11.64
C ALA A 280 10.23 6.52 -12.87
N GLU A 281 10.56 5.24 -12.81
CA GLU A 281 10.21 4.27 -13.85
C GLU A 281 8.83 3.63 -13.63
N ALA A 282 8.24 3.77 -12.44
CA ALA A 282 6.98 3.12 -12.10
C ALA A 282 5.82 3.70 -12.92
N THR A 283 4.95 2.82 -13.38
CA THR A 283 3.66 3.16 -13.97
C THR A 283 2.72 3.58 -12.86
N VAL A 284 2.41 4.87 -12.79
CA VAL A 284 1.45 5.43 -11.82
C VAL A 284 0.13 5.71 -12.53
N LEU A 285 -0.91 4.93 -12.22
CA LEU A 285 -2.27 5.23 -12.63
C LEU A 285 -2.93 6.12 -11.59
N GLU A 286 -3.74 7.09 -12.03
CA GLU A 286 -4.32 8.10 -11.14
C GLU A 286 -5.80 8.32 -11.44
N THR A 287 -6.60 8.54 -10.39
CA THR A 287 -7.99 9.00 -10.52
C THR A 287 -8.43 9.78 -9.29
N VAL A 288 -9.39 10.68 -9.49
CA VAL A 288 -10.27 11.13 -8.42
C VAL A 288 -11.51 10.23 -8.41
N LEU A 289 -11.80 9.63 -7.26
CA LEU A 289 -12.98 8.81 -7.02
C LEU A 289 -14.07 9.70 -6.43
N GLU A 290 -15.17 9.83 -7.16
CA GLU A 290 -16.33 10.65 -6.82
C GLU A 290 -17.41 9.82 -6.11
N PRO A 291 -18.33 10.43 -5.34
CA PRO A 291 -19.48 9.73 -4.77
C PRO A 291 -20.27 8.93 -5.83
N GLY A 292 -20.61 7.69 -5.51
CA GLY A 292 -21.29 6.76 -6.42
C GLY A 292 -20.37 5.96 -7.34
N GLN A 293 -19.06 6.22 -7.29
CA GLN A 293 -18.06 5.43 -8.01
C GLN A 293 -17.42 4.39 -7.08
N MET A 294 -17.07 3.25 -7.68
CA MET A 294 -16.30 2.21 -7.03
C MET A 294 -14.93 2.05 -7.70
N LEU A 295 -13.93 1.61 -6.95
CA LEU A 295 -12.62 1.23 -7.49
C LEU A 295 -12.28 -0.19 -7.03
N LEU A 296 -12.07 -1.10 -7.97
CA LEU A 296 -11.40 -2.36 -7.68
C LEU A 296 -9.89 -2.11 -7.60
N VAL A 297 -9.31 -2.38 -6.44
CA VAL A 297 -7.87 -2.52 -6.23
C VAL A 297 -7.58 -4.02 -6.14
N PRO A 298 -7.03 -4.65 -7.17
CA PRO A 298 -6.74 -6.08 -7.13
C PRO A 298 -5.65 -6.40 -6.10
N VAL A 299 -5.68 -7.60 -5.54
CA VAL A 299 -4.65 -8.08 -4.61
C VAL A 299 -3.25 -7.83 -5.17
N GLY A 300 -2.35 -7.34 -4.32
CA GLY A 300 -0.96 -7.05 -4.70
C GLY A 300 -0.74 -5.67 -5.35
N TRP A 301 -1.79 -4.94 -5.73
CA TRP A 301 -1.64 -3.58 -6.27
C TRP A 301 -1.28 -2.60 -5.16
N TRP A 302 -0.27 -1.78 -5.45
CA TRP A 302 0.13 -0.70 -4.58
C TRP A 302 -0.81 0.48 -4.80
N HIS A 303 -1.25 1.10 -3.71
CA HIS A 303 -2.15 2.23 -3.79
C HIS A 303 -1.87 3.26 -2.69
N TRP A 304 -1.98 4.52 -3.09
CA TRP A 304 -1.93 5.69 -2.22
C TRP A 304 -3.26 6.43 -2.35
N VAL A 305 -3.76 6.96 -1.24
CA VAL A 305 -5.10 7.58 -1.20
C VAL A 305 -5.05 8.84 -0.36
N GLU A 306 -5.57 9.94 -0.90
CA GLU A 306 -5.81 11.18 -0.17
C GLU A 306 -7.28 11.59 -0.25
N ALA A 307 -7.88 11.94 0.89
CA ALA A 307 -9.19 12.57 0.93
C ALA A 307 -9.10 14.03 0.50
N LEU A 308 -9.78 14.41 -0.58
CA LEU A 308 -9.80 15.79 -1.06
C LEU A 308 -10.80 16.65 -0.27
N ASP A 309 -11.90 16.03 0.16
CA ASP A 309 -12.96 16.62 0.97
C ASP A 309 -13.17 15.79 2.26
N VAL A 310 -14.07 16.23 3.15
CA VAL A 310 -14.61 15.31 4.17
C VAL A 310 -15.20 14.10 3.45
N SER A 311 -14.71 12.90 3.78
CA SER A 311 -14.90 11.76 2.92
C SER A 311 -15.33 10.51 3.67
N ALA A 312 -16.32 9.80 3.11
CA ALA A 312 -16.76 8.47 3.53
C ALA A 312 -16.59 7.47 2.38
N THR A 313 -15.95 6.33 2.66
CA THR A 313 -15.80 5.20 1.75
C THR A 313 -16.21 3.93 2.46
N VAL A 314 -16.92 3.04 1.77
CA VAL A 314 -17.18 1.68 2.24
C VAL A 314 -16.33 0.71 1.44
N THR A 315 -15.57 -0.16 2.10
CA THR A 315 -14.76 -1.18 1.42
C THR A 315 -15.35 -2.58 1.56
N PHE A 316 -15.19 -3.39 0.52
CA PHE A 316 -15.46 -4.84 0.57
C PHE A 316 -14.23 -5.64 0.17
N HIS A 317 -14.01 -6.76 0.85
CA HIS A 317 -12.86 -7.65 0.64
C HIS A 317 -13.28 -9.08 0.28
N HIS A 318 -14.57 -9.41 0.43
CA HIS A 318 -15.12 -10.73 0.14
C HIS A 318 -15.97 -10.65 -1.13
N PHE A 319 -15.61 -11.45 -2.12
CA PHE A 319 -16.18 -11.41 -3.47
C PHE A 319 -16.82 -12.76 -3.77
N CYS A 320 -17.79 -12.80 -4.67
CA CYS A 320 -18.48 -14.01 -5.12
C CYS A 320 -17.58 -14.93 -5.97
N THR A 321 -16.47 -15.39 -5.40
CA THR A 321 -15.53 -16.31 -6.03
C THR A 321 -15.72 -17.73 -5.49
N PRO A 322 -15.64 -18.78 -6.32
CA PRO A 322 -15.66 -20.15 -5.83
C PRO A 322 -14.51 -20.41 -4.83
N GLY A 323 -14.84 -20.97 -3.66
CA GLY A 323 -13.86 -21.25 -2.60
C GLY A 323 -13.57 -20.02 -1.74
N GLN A 324 -12.32 -19.56 -1.73
CA GLN A 324 -11.90 -18.38 -0.95
C GLN A 324 -11.33 -17.30 -1.87
N ASN A 325 -11.49 -16.04 -1.44
CA ASN A 325 -10.82 -14.91 -2.07
C ASN A 325 -9.31 -15.12 -2.18
N HIS A 326 -8.72 -14.66 -3.29
CA HIS A 326 -7.27 -14.75 -3.51
C HIS A 326 -6.55 -13.80 -2.55
N LYS A 327 -5.49 -14.30 -1.91
CA LYS A 327 -4.69 -13.55 -0.96
C LYS A 327 -3.20 -13.64 -1.28
N MET A 328 -2.49 -12.55 -1.05
CA MET A 328 -1.04 -12.51 -1.00
C MET A 328 -0.58 -12.96 0.39
N ALA A 329 0.53 -13.68 0.47
CA ALA A 329 1.14 -13.98 1.76
C ALA A 329 1.59 -12.67 2.43
N THR A 330 1.27 -12.50 3.72
CA THR A 330 1.86 -11.42 4.51
C THR A 330 3.36 -11.68 4.61
N PRO A 331 4.24 -10.73 4.20
CA PRO A 331 5.65 -10.86 4.49
C PRO A 331 5.83 -11.06 6.01
N PRO A 332 6.81 -11.85 6.46
CA PRO A 332 7.23 -11.78 7.86
C PRO A 332 7.45 -10.30 8.17
N ALA A 333 6.93 -9.80 9.29
CA ALA A 333 7.27 -8.45 9.72
C ALA A 333 8.80 -8.36 9.70
N ALA A 334 9.35 -7.51 8.84
CA ALA A 334 10.77 -7.18 8.94
C ALA A 334 10.96 -6.74 10.40
N GLY A 335 11.87 -7.42 11.10
CA GLY A 335 11.92 -7.50 12.55
C GLY A 335 11.39 -6.26 13.26
N GLN A 336 10.46 -6.47 14.19
CA GLN A 336 10.69 -5.97 15.54
C GLN A 336 11.92 -6.71 16.08
N ASP A 337 13.08 -6.42 15.52
CA ASP A 337 14.35 -6.79 16.14
C ASP A 337 14.72 -5.56 16.97
N ASP A 338 14.83 -5.81 18.28
CA ASP A 338 15.01 -4.86 19.39
C ASP A 338 16.03 -3.73 19.18
#